data_AF-A0A969HXT7-F1
#
_entry.id   AF-A0A969HXT7-F1
#
_cell.length_a   1.000
_cell.length_b   1.000
_cell.length_c   1.000
_cell.angle_alpha   90.00
_cell.angle_beta   90.00
_cell.angle_gamma   90.00
#
_symmetry.space_group_name_H-M   'P 1'
#
loop_
_entity.id
_entity.type
_entity.pdbx_description
1 polymer ?
#
loop_
_entity_poly.entity_id
_entity_poly.type
_entity_poly.pdbx_seq_one_letter_code
_entity_poly.pdbx_strand_id
1 'polypeptide(L)'
;MNRSVDKSGPCLDELVFVELARDRLRQALAELPARARHAFLLYRLEGWSIGRIAARQRVSQRVVERDLAKVVEHLTRALFERKARP
;
A
#
# COMPACT_ATOMS: atom_id res chain seq x y z
N MET A 1 -23.14 -17.38 -37.73
CA MET A 1 -22.29 -16.20 -37.51
C MET A 1 -22.98 -15.26 -36.52
N ASN A 2 -22.50 -15.18 -35.27
CA ASN A 2 -22.50 -13.94 -34.48
C ASN A 2 -21.64 -14.18 -33.24
N ARG A 3 -20.36 -13.83 -33.35
CA ARG A 3 -19.42 -13.79 -32.25
C ARG A 3 -19.66 -12.44 -31.56
N SER A 4 -20.70 -12.38 -30.72
CA SER A 4 -20.98 -11.21 -29.88
C SER A 4 -19.75 -10.96 -29.03
N VAL A 5 -19.11 -9.83 -29.31
CA VAL A 5 -17.90 -9.32 -28.66
C VAL A 5 -18.09 -9.41 -27.15
N ASP A 6 -17.25 -10.19 -26.46
CA ASP A 6 -17.14 -10.07 -25.02
C ASP A 6 -16.73 -8.62 -24.71
N LYS A 7 -17.49 -7.96 -23.84
CA LYS A 7 -17.09 -6.69 -23.23
C LYS A 7 -16.65 -6.99 -21.80
N SER A 8 -15.68 -7.90 -21.64
CA SER A 8 -15.14 -8.25 -20.33
C SER A 8 -13.79 -7.56 -20.05
N GLY A 9 -13.56 -6.41 -20.68
CA GLY A 9 -12.47 -5.49 -20.31
C GLY A 9 -12.98 -4.45 -19.32
N PRO A 10 -12.17 -4.02 -18.32
CA PRO A 10 -12.53 -2.92 -17.44
C PRO A 10 -12.84 -1.68 -18.28
N CYS A 11 -13.90 -0.96 -17.92
CA CYS A 11 -14.23 0.28 -18.62
C CYS A 11 -13.09 1.31 -18.45
N LEU A 12 -13.05 2.32 -19.31
CA LEU A 12 -11.99 3.34 -19.27
C LEU A 12 -11.89 4.00 -17.89
N ASP A 13 -13.02 4.29 -17.26
CA ASP A 13 -13.07 4.89 -15.92
C ASP A 13 -12.46 3.98 -14.86
N GLU A 14 -12.66 2.66 -14.97
CA GLU A 14 -12.08 1.68 -14.05
C GLU A 14 -10.56 1.57 -14.22
N LEU A 15 -10.06 1.59 -15.46
CA LEU A 15 -8.62 1.63 -15.73
C LEU A 15 -7.98 2.92 -15.19
N VAL A 16 -8.61 4.07 -15.43
CA VAL A 16 -8.16 5.36 -14.91
C VAL A 16 -8.17 5.36 -13.38
N PHE A 17 -9.19 4.79 -12.75
CA PHE A 17 -9.27 4.68 -11.31
C PHE A 17 -8.12 3.84 -10.73
N VAL A 18 -7.83 2.68 -11.32
CA VAL A 18 -6.72 1.80 -10.91
C VAL A 18 -5.39 2.54 -11.00
N GLU A 19 -5.17 3.27 -12.09
CA GLU A 19 -3.93 4.04 -12.29
C GLU A 19 -3.79 5.15 -11.24
N LEU A 20 -4.84 5.93 -10.99
CA LEU A 20 -4.84 7.00 -9.99
C LEU A 20 -4.65 6.46 -8.56
N ALA A 21 -5.30 5.35 -8.21
CA ALA A 21 -5.15 4.70 -6.91
C ALA A 21 -3.72 4.19 -6.72
N ARG A 22 -3.13 3.60 -7.78
CA ARG A 22 -1.75 3.12 -7.80
C ARG A 22 -0.75 4.24 -7.57
N ASP A 23 -0.93 5.38 -8.22
CA ASP A 23 -0.02 6.53 -8.08
C ASP A 23 -0.12 7.19 -6.70
N ARG A 24 -1.34 7.31 -6.14
CA ARG A 24 -1.51 7.76 -4.74
C ARG A 24 -0.83 6.84 -3.75
N LEU A 25 -0.97 5.52 -3.94
CA LEU A 25 -0.30 4.54 -3.10
C LEU A 25 1.23 4.64 -3.20
N ARG A 26 1.77 4.80 -4.42
CA ARG A 26 3.21 4.98 -4.62
C ARG A 26 3.73 6.22 -3.92
N GLN A 27 3.01 7.34 -4.03
CA GLN A 27 3.38 8.59 -3.36
C GLN A 27 3.35 8.42 -1.84
N ALA A 28 2.28 7.86 -1.28
CA ALA A 28 2.17 7.62 0.15
C ALA A 28 3.29 6.69 0.66
N LEU A 29 3.62 5.63 -0.08
CA LEU A 29 4.75 4.76 0.25
C LEU A 29 6.10 5.49 0.17
N ALA A 30 6.25 6.47 -0.73
CA ALA A 30 7.48 7.26 -0.86
C ALA A 30 7.68 8.24 0.31
N GLU A 31 6.60 8.74 0.92
CA GLU A 31 6.63 9.65 2.08
C GLU A 31 7.01 8.93 3.39
N LEU A 32 6.92 7.60 3.43
CA LEU A 32 7.28 6.82 4.61
C LEU A 32 8.79 6.77 4.84
N PRO A 33 9.25 6.78 6.11
CA PRO A 33 10.64 6.49 6.45
C PRO A 33 11.07 5.12 5.90
N ALA A 34 12.27 5.03 5.33
CA ALA A 34 12.77 3.82 4.66
C ALA A 34 12.66 2.55 5.52
N ARG A 35 12.89 2.65 6.84
CA ARG A 35 12.75 1.51 7.77
C ARG A 35 11.30 1.00 7.85
N ALA A 36 10.36 1.92 8.06
CA ALA A 36 8.95 1.59 8.21
C ALA A 36 8.38 1.03 6.90
N ARG A 37 8.76 1.63 5.76
CA ARG A 37 8.43 1.11 4.43
C ARG A 37 8.93 -0.32 4.22
N HIS A 38 10.21 -0.59 4.51
CA HIS A 38 10.75 -1.94 4.38
C HIS A 38 10.08 -2.95 5.31
N ALA A 39 9.80 -2.58 6.56
CA ALA A 39 9.07 -3.45 7.49
C ALA A 39 7.69 -3.83 6.93
N PHE A 40 6.95 -2.85 6.41
CA PHE A 40 5.63 -3.07 5.82
C PHE A 40 5.67 -3.94 4.56
N LEU A 41 6.63 -3.71 3.66
CA LEU A 41 6.77 -4.51 2.44
C LEU A 41 7.13 -5.96 2.76
N LEU A 42 8.05 -6.21 3.69
CA LEU A 42 8.40 -7.57 4.14
C LEU A 42 7.20 -8.27 4.79
N TYR A 43 6.42 -7.54 5.59
CA TYR A 43 5.22 -8.09 6.20
C TYR A 43 4.14 -8.42 5.16
N ARG A 44 3.89 -7.52 4.20
CA ARG A 44 2.74 -7.59 3.30
C ARG A 44 2.98 -8.37 2.01
N LEU A 45 4.16 -8.24 1.42
CA LEU A 45 4.51 -8.90 0.15
C LEU A 45 5.20 -10.25 0.37
N GLU A 46 6.07 -10.33 1.38
CA GLU A 46 6.87 -11.54 1.65
C GLU A 46 6.27 -12.41 2.76
N GLY A 47 5.21 -11.95 3.44
CA GLY A 47 4.57 -12.69 4.54
C GLY A 47 5.44 -12.89 5.77
N TRP A 48 6.46 -12.05 5.99
CA TRP A 48 7.36 -12.20 7.14
C TRP A 48 6.65 -11.86 8.45
N SER A 49 6.95 -12.60 9.51
CA SER A 49 6.46 -12.27 10.85
C SER A 49 7.16 -11.03 11.43
N ILE A 50 6.48 -10.35 12.36
CA ILE A 50 7.02 -9.19 13.10
C ILE A 50 8.34 -9.55 13.78
N GLY A 51 8.43 -10.73 14.39
CA GLY A 51 9.66 -11.23 15.01
C GLY A 51 10.83 -11.36 14.03
N ARG A 52 10.58 -11.91 12.83
CA ARG A 52 11.60 -12.04 11.78
C ARG A 52 12.07 -10.68 11.27
N ILE A 53 11.15 -9.74 11.09
CA ILE A 53 11.46 -8.36 10.66
C ILE A 53 12.28 -7.64 11.74
N ALA A 54 11.89 -7.77 13.01
CA ALA A 54 12.59 -7.19 14.15
C ALA A 54 14.03 -7.69 14.24
N ALA A 55 14.24 -9.00 14.13
CA ALA A 55 15.57 -9.60 14.09
C ALA A 55 16.40 -9.08 12.89
N ARG A 56 15.80 -9.02 11.69
CA ARG A 56 16.48 -8.54 10.47
C ARG A 56 16.91 -7.08 10.56
N GLN A 57 16.11 -6.24 11.22
CA GLN A 57 16.35 -4.80 11.37
C GLN A 57 17.07 -4.44 12.67
N ARG A 58 17.38 -5.42 13.53
CA ARG A 58 18.03 -5.24 14.84
C ARG A 58 17.28 -4.26 15.75
N VAL A 59 15.96 -4.37 15.78
CA VAL A 59 15.06 -3.60 16.65
C VAL A 59 14.15 -4.55 17.43
N SER A 60 13.43 -4.04 18.43
CA SER A 60 12.44 -4.86 19.15
C SER A 60 11.16 -5.07 18.32
N GLN A 61 10.42 -6.14 18.62
CA GLN A 61 9.13 -6.41 17.97
C GLN A 61 8.15 -5.24 18.15
N ARG A 62 8.13 -4.63 19.35
CA ARG A 62 7.31 -3.45 19.66
C ARG A 62 7.63 -2.24 18.78
N VAL A 63 8.90 -2.07 18.37
CA VAL A 63 9.29 -1.02 17.42
C VAL A 63 8.73 -1.32 16.03
N VAL A 64 8.79 -2.56 15.57
CA VAL A 64 8.22 -2.98 14.28
C VAL A 64 6.71 -2.83 14.28
N GLU A 65 6.01 -3.26 15.33
CA GLU A 65 4.56 -3.08 15.51
C GLU A 65 4.17 -1.62 15.40
N ARG A 66 4.86 -0.74 16.14
CA ARG A 66 4.61 0.70 16.09
C ARG A 66 4.86 1.27 14.70
N ASP A 67 5.94 0.85 14.03
CA ASP A 67 6.24 1.30 12.68
C ASP A 67 5.14 0.84 11.71
N LEU A 68 4.70 -0.42 11.78
CA LEU A 68 3.60 -0.96 10.96
C LEU A 68 2.29 -0.21 11.21
N ALA A 69 1.94 0.06 12.47
CA ALA A 69 0.75 0.84 12.82
C ALA A 69 0.78 2.23 12.18
N LYS A 70 1.92 2.93 12.25
CA LYS A 70 2.11 4.23 11.60
C LYS A 70 2.03 4.16 10.08
N VAL A 71 2.55 3.09 9.47
CA VAL A 71 2.41 2.88 8.03
C VAL A 71 0.94 2.74 7.65
N VAL A 72 0.19 1.87 8.35
CA VAL A 72 -1.23 1.65 8.06
C VAL A 72 -2.03 2.93 8.26
N GLU A 73 -1.80 3.67 9.34
CA GLU A 73 -2.45 4.98 9.57
C GLU A 73 -2.16 5.97 8.43
N HIS A 74 -0.89 6.11 8.03
CA HIS A 74 -0.48 7.00 6.96
C HIS A 74 -1.11 6.60 5.62
N LEU A 75 -1.10 5.32 5.26
CA LEU A 75 -1.68 4.82 4.01
C LEU A 75 -3.21 4.96 4.01
N THR A 76 -3.88 4.64 5.12
CA THR A 76 -5.33 4.82 5.24
C THR A 76 -5.71 6.27 5.03
N ARG A 77 -4.99 7.21 5.68
CA ARG A 77 -5.19 8.64 5.46
C ARG A 77 -4.96 9.03 4.00
N ALA A 78 -3.84 8.63 3.40
CA ALA A 78 -3.50 9.03 2.04
C ALA A 78 -4.48 8.50 0.97
N LEU A 79 -5.08 7.32 1.21
CA LEU A 79 -5.98 6.67 0.26
C LEU A 79 -7.46 7.02 0.48
N PHE A 80 -7.89 7.23 1.73
CA PHE A 80 -9.30 7.37 2.08
C PHE A 80 -9.68 8.75 2.61
N GLU A 81 -8.75 9.53 3.18
CA GLU A 81 -9.08 10.90 3.53
C GLU A 81 -9.13 11.74 2.24
N ARG A 82 -10.35 12.05 1.84
CA ARG A 82 -10.64 13.00 0.76
C ARG A 82 -10.11 14.35 1.20
N LYS A 83 -8.84 14.65 0.89
CA LYS A 83 -8.25 15.98 1.08
C LYS A 83 -9.22 16.96 0.44
N ALA A 84 -9.92 17.74 1.27
CA ALA A 84 -10.75 18.83 0.80
C ALA A 84 -9.82 19.72 -0.02
N ARG A 85 -10.03 19.77 -1.32
CA ARG A 85 -9.36 20.71 -2.22
C ARG A 85 -9.69 22.12 -1.67
N PRO A 86 -8.68 22.98 -1.41
CA PRO A 86 -8.94 24.37 -1.06
C PRO A 86 -9.66 25.11 -2.19
#